data_AF-A0A2D5BT19-F1
#
_entry.id   AF-A0A2D5BT19-F1
#
_cell.length_a   1.000
_cell.length_b   1.000
_cell.length_c   1.000
_cell.angle_alpha   90.00
_cell.angle_beta   90.00
_cell.angle_gamma   90.00
#
_symmetry.space_group_name_H-M   'P 1'
#
loop_
_entity.id
_entity.type
_entity.pdbx_description
1 polymer ?
#
loop_
_entity_poly.entity_id
_entity_poly.type
_entity_poly.pdbx_seq_one_letter_code
_entity_poly.pdbx_strand_id
1 'polypeptide(L)'
;MPKRTSKKRNKLKVQKLKKKLKKEFSVKRKYLTKYKDIKVWFKHINDTVFEGKLSPFGQVEIKNLAKEKCIGQVVTLEWKRKGTRLFRLEMLPDYPEKKDFLDTLVHEMVHLYQMQNLGDTGNHNDLFWSFQPKVSYIGLQL
;
A
#
# COMPACT_ATOMS: atom_id res chain seq x y z
N MET A 1 26.05 -9.96 -17.07
CA MET A 1 25.99 -9.41 -15.69
C MET A 1 25.53 -7.95 -15.69
N PRO A 2 24.33 -7.59 -15.16
CA PRO A 2 23.90 -6.19 -15.02
C PRO A 2 23.43 -5.81 -13.59
N LYS A 3 24.03 -6.37 -12.52
CA LYS A 3 23.50 -6.22 -11.14
C LYS A 3 23.84 -4.90 -10.42
N ARG A 4 24.87 -4.15 -10.85
CA ARG A 4 25.44 -3.02 -10.06
C ARG A 4 24.74 -1.67 -10.30
N THR A 5 24.26 -1.40 -11.51
CA THR A 5 23.57 -0.15 -11.88
C THR A 5 22.12 -0.09 -11.37
N SER A 6 21.42 -1.23 -11.37
CA SER A 6 20.05 -1.38 -10.85
C SER A 6 19.95 -1.03 -9.35
N LYS A 7 20.86 -1.56 -8.51
CA LYS A 7 20.86 -1.28 -7.05
C LYS A 7 21.03 0.21 -6.73
N LYS A 8 21.91 0.92 -7.44
CA LYS A 8 22.13 2.37 -7.24
C LYS A 8 20.88 3.19 -7.61
N ARG A 9 20.20 2.82 -8.70
CA ARG A 9 18.95 3.46 -9.14
C ARG A 9 17.82 3.25 -8.13
N ASN A 10 17.68 2.06 -7.57
CA ASN A 10 16.69 1.78 -6.53
C ASN A 10 16.97 2.57 -5.25
N LYS A 11 18.23 2.66 -4.80
CA LYS A 11 18.60 3.50 -3.65
C LYS A 11 18.17 4.97 -3.83
N LEU A 12 18.38 5.54 -5.03
CA LEU A 12 17.97 6.92 -5.32
C LEU A 12 16.45 7.08 -5.33
N LYS A 13 15.69 6.13 -5.89
CA LYS A 13 14.21 6.16 -5.86
C LYS A 13 13.68 6.14 -4.43
N VAL A 14 14.21 5.25 -3.60
CA VAL A 14 13.81 5.11 -2.19
C VAL A 14 14.13 6.38 -1.41
N GLN A 15 15.31 6.98 -1.60
CA GLN A 15 15.66 8.26 -0.97
C GLN A 15 14.75 9.41 -1.42
N LYS A 16 14.38 9.48 -2.70
CA LYS A 16 13.44 10.48 -3.21
C LYS A 16 12.06 10.32 -2.58
N LEU A 17 11.56 9.08 -2.49
CA LEU A 17 10.27 8.81 -1.85
C LEU A 17 10.29 9.18 -0.37
N LYS A 18 11.32 8.76 0.37
CA LYS A 18 11.50 9.11 1.78
C LYS A 18 11.49 10.63 2.02
N LYS A 19 12.21 11.39 1.18
CA LYS A 19 12.21 12.86 1.24
C LYS A 19 10.82 13.45 0.97
N LYS A 20 10.09 12.89 -0.01
CA LYS A 20 8.73 13.32 -0.34
C LYS A 20 7.78 13.05 0.83
N LEU A 21 7.78 11.84 1.38
CA LEU A 21 6.99 11.44 2.55
C LEU A 21 7.28 12.35 3.76
N LYS A 22 8.55 12.62 4.06
CA LYS A 22 8.92 13.54 5.15
C LYS A 22 8.30 14.94 5.01
N LYS A 23 8.16 15.46 3.78
CA LYS A 23 7.48 16.74 3.53
C LYS A 23 5.96 16.66 3.71
N GLU A 24 5.36 15.51 3.38
CA GLU A 24 3.93 15.30 3.61
C GLU A 24 3.61 15.21 5.10
N PHE A 25 4.49 14.59 5.88
CA PHE A 25 4.31 14.40 7.33
C PHE A 25 4.63 15.65 8.17
N SER A 26 5.24 16.69 7.60
CA SER A 26 5.48 17.93 8.35
C SER A 26 4.19 18.69 8.63
N VAL A 27 3.13 18.43 7.88
CA VAL A 27 1.82 19.06 8.07
C VAL A 27 0.93 18.10 8.86
N LYS A 28 0.77 18.39 10.16
CA LYS A 28 -0.14 17.66 11.03
C LYS A 28 -1.54 18.25 10.95
N ARG A 29 -2.41 17.59 10.17
CA ARG A 29 -3.83 17.95 10.06
C ARG A 29 -4.63 16.76 9.57
N LYS A 30 -5.93 16.80 9.87
CA LYS A 30 -6.94 15.88 9.33
C LYS A 30 -6.79 15.77 7.82
N TYR A 31 -6.71 14.54 7.33
CA TYR A 31 -6.51 14.24 5.92
C TYR A 31 -7.77 13.61 5.33
N LEU A 32 -8.29 14.21 4.25
CA LEU A 32 -9.40 13.67 3.49
C LEU A 32 -8.87 12.72 2.41
N THR A 33 -9.37 11.49 2.42
CA THR A 33 -8.97 10.44 1.48
C THR A 33 -9.44 10.80 0.07
N LYS A 34 -8.53 10.71 -0.91
CA LYS A 34 -8.83 11.02 -2.31
C LYS A 34 -8.37 9.89 -3.22
N TYR A 35 -9.21 9.50 -4.17
CA TYR A 35 -8.87 8.51 -5.20
C TYR A 35 -7.57 8.85 -5.95
N LYS A 36 -7.37 10.13 -6.27
CA LYS A 36 -6.14 10.61 -6.94
C LYS A 36 -4.89 10.34 -6.08
N ASP A 37 -4.98 10.59 -4.78
CA ASP A 37 -3.86 10.41 -3.87
C ASP A 37 -3.57 8.91 -3.68
N ILE A 38 -4.59 8.07 -3.53
CA ILE A 38 -4.44 6.60 -3.50
C ILE A 38 -3.66 6.14 -4.73
N LYS A 39 -4.07 6.54 -5.94
CA LYS A 39 -3.40 6.15 -7.19
C LYS A 39 -1.93 6.61 -7.25
N VAL A 40 -1.66 7.86 -6.86
CA VAL A 40 -0.31 8.44 -6.89
C VAL A 40 0.61 7.74 -5.89
N TRP A 41 0.15 7.55 -4.66
CA TRP A 41 0.94 6.94 -3.60
C TRP A 41 1.13 5.45 -3.80
N PHE A 42 0.08 4.74 -4.25
CA PHE A 42 0.18 3.34 -4.66
C PHE A 42 1.32 3.15 -5.67
N LYS A 43 1.36 3.96 -6.73
CA LYS A 43 2.43 3.88 -7.74
C LYS A 43 3.82 4.07 -7.13
N HIS A 44 3.98 5.11 -6.31
CA HIS A 44 5.26 5.41 -5.68
C HIS A 44 5.73 4.30 -4.72
N ILE A 45 4.82 3.76 -3.91
CA ILE A 45 5.11 2.69 -2.97
C ILE A 45 5.39 1.39 -3.74
N ASN A 46 4.58 1.05 -4.74
CA ASN A 46 4.77 -0.14 -5.58
C ASN A 46 6.15 -0.14 -6.24
N ASP A 47 6.53 0.96 -6.88
CA ASP A 47 7.83 1.11 -7.56
C ASP A 47 9.04 0.97 -6.62
N THR A 48 8.87 1.18 -5.31
CA THR A 48 9.98 1.25 -4.33
C THR A 48 10.01 0.09 -3.35
N VAL A 49 8.87 -0.31 -2.79
CA VAL A 49 8.74 -1.37 -1.78
C VAL A 49 8.52 -2.73 -2.46
N PHE A 50 7.68 -2.76 -3.49
CA PHE A 50 7.24 -3.98 -4.19
C PHE A 50 7.92 -4.17 -5.54
N GLU A 51 8.86 -3.30 -5.91
CA GLU A 51 9.62 -3.36 -7.18
C GLU A 51 8.73 -3.37 -8.43
N GLY A 52 7.54 -2.77 -8.35
CA GLY A 52 6.57 -2.73 -9.45
C GLY A 52 5.80 -4.03 -9.67
N LYS A 53 5.86 -4.99 -8.73
CA LYS A 53 5.22 -6.31 -8.86
C LYS A 53 3.72 -6.32 -8.59
N LEU A 54 3.19 -5.28 -7.95
CA LEU A 54 1.76 -5.17 -7.69
C LEU A 54 1.02 -4.62 -8.91
N SER A 55 -0.07 -5.27 -9.28
CA SER A 55 -1.09 -4.61 -10.09
C SER A 55 -1.92 -3.70 -9.18
N PRO A 56 -2.45 -2.57 -9.68
CA PRO A 56 -3.38 -1.76 -8.90
C PRO A 56 -4.57 -2.58 -8.43
N PHE A 57 -5.17 -2.16 -7.30
CA PHE A 57 -6.49 -2.65 -6.90
C PHE A 57 -7.47 -2.50 -8.05
N GLY A 58 -8.28 -3.53 -8.27
CA GLY A 58 -9.26 -3.55 -9.36
C GLY A 58 -10.37 -2.53 -9.14
N GLN A 59 -10.70 -2.28 -7.87
CA GLN A 59 -11.65 -1.25 -7.43
C GLN A 59 -11.12 -0.57 -6.18
N VAL A 60 -11.52 0.68 -5.99
CA VAL A 60 -11.27 1.45 -4.77
C VAL A 60 -12.59 2.04 -4.32
N GLU A 61 -12.90 1.92 -3.03
CA GLU A 61 -14.09 2.45 -2.41
C GLU A 61 -13.72 3.23 -1.16
N ILE A 62 -14.18 4.48 -1.07
CA ILE A 62 -13.99 5.32 0.11
C ILE A 62 -15.32 5.34 0.87
N LYS A 63 -15.37 4.66 2.02
CA LYS A 63 -16.59 4.45 2.81
C LYS A 63 -16.30 4.44 4.30
N ASN A 64 -17.33 4.69 5.09
CA ASN A 64 -17.24 4.49 6.55
C ASN A 64 -17.13 2.99 6.86
N LEU A 65 -16.09 2.60 7.60
CA LEU A 65 -15.77 1.21 7.97
C LEU A 65 -16.03 0.91 9.45
N ALA A 66 -16.79 1.76 10.15
CA ALA A 66 -17.06 1.60 11.57
C ALA A 66 -17.73 0.25 11.93
N LYS A 67 -18.53 -0.32 11.02
CA LYS A 67 -19.18 -1.63 11.25
C LYS A 67 -18.20 -2.79 11.14
N GLU A 68 -17.24 -2.66 10.23
CA GLU A 68 -16.14 -3.59 9.97
C GLU A 68 -15.05 -3.50 11.04
N LYS A 69 -15.07 -2.46 11.88
CA LYS A 69 -14.10 -2.20 12.97
C LYS A 69 -12.65 -2.11 12.46
N CYS A 70 -12.46 -1.61 11.24
CA CYS A 70 -11.15 -1.39 10.63
C CYS A 70 -11.05 0.01 10.03
N ILE A 71 -9.82 0.41 9.67
CA ILE A 71 -9.53 1.70 9.03
C ILE A 71 -9.25 1.56 7.52
N GLY A 72 -8.96 0.34 7.08
CA GLY A 72 -8.84 -0.08 5.70
C GLY A 72 -9.02 -1.60 5.60
N GLN A 73 -9.33 -2.08 4.41
CA GLN A 73 -9.36 -3.51 4.12
C GLN A 73 -9.22 -3.80 2.62
N VAL A 74 -8.74 -4.99 2.28
CA VAL A 74 -8.81 -5.55 0.93
C VAL A 74 -9.87 -6.63 0.86
N VAL A 75 -10.92 -6.39 0.07
CA VAL A 75 -12.00 -7.35 -0.17
C VAL A 75 -11.73 -8.14 -1.45
N THR A 76 -11.77 -9.46 -1.36
CA THR A 76 -11.66 -10.34 -2.52
C THR A 76 -13.03 -10.61 -3.11
N LEU A 77 -13.25 -10.17 -4.34
CA LEU A 77 -14.44 -10.47 -5.14
C LEU A 77 -14.10 -11.62 -6.08
N GLU A 78 -14.69 -12.79 -5.84
CA GLU A 78 -14.43 -14.00 -6.62
C GLU A 78 -15.65 -14.43 -7.45
N TRP A 79 -15.46 -14.57 -8.76
CA TRP A 79 -16.44 -15.18 -9.66
C TRP A 79 -16.06 -16.63 -9.93
N LYS A 80 -16.52 -17.54 -9.04
CA LYS A 80 -16.16 -18.97 -9.07
C LYS A 80 -16.33 -19.64 -10.44
N ARG A 81 -17.43 -19.35 -11.15
CA ARG A 81 -17.68 -19.93 -12.49
C ARG A 81 -16.68 -19.48 -13.57
N LYS A 82 -16.11 -18.29 -13.43
CA LYS A 82 -15.14 -17.72 -14.40
C LYS A 82 -13.68 -17.88 -13.92
N GLY A 83 -13.46 -18.46 -12.74
CA GLY A 83 -12.12 -18.59 -12.14
C GLY A 83 -11.39 -17.26 -11.94
N THR A 84 -12.12 -16.14 -11.86
CA THR A 84 -11.54 -14.79 -11.82
C THR A 84 -11.71 -14.17 -10.44
N ARG A 85 -10.67 -13.51 -9.94
CA ARG A 85 -10.66 -12.75 -8.68
C ARG A 85 -10.31 -11.30 -8.93
N LEU A 86 -10.96 -10.40 -8.19
CA LEU A 86 -10.68 -8.97 -8.17
C LEU A 86 -10.50 -8.52 -6.73
N PHE A 87 -9.46 -7.72 -6.48
CA PHE A 87 -9.20 -7.16 -5.15
C PHE A 87 -9.67 -5.72 -5.11
N ARG A 88 -10.61 -5.43 -4.20
CA ARG A 88 -11.13 -4.09 -3.94
C ARG A 88 -10.48 -3.53 -2.67
N LEU A 89 -9.91 -2.34 -2.77
CA LEU A 89 -9.46 -1.59 -1.61
C LEU A 89 -10.62 -0.78 -1.03
N GLU A 90 -10.88 -0.93 0.26
CA GLU A 90 -11.79 -0.06 1.00
C GLU A 90 -10.99 0.76 2.01
N MET A 91 -11.22 2.07 2.07
CA MET A 91 -10.53 2.99 3.00
C MET A 91 -11.50 3.96 3.64
N LEU A 92 -11.18 4.43 4.84
CA LEU A 92 -11.94 5.49 5.51
C LEU A 92 -12.01 6.80 4.69
N PRO A 93 -13.08 7.60 4.85
CA PRO A 93 -13.22 8.90 4.17
C PRO A 93 -12.19 9.93 4.63
N ASP A 94 -11.72 9.80 5.87
CA ASP A 94 -10.72 10.66 6.46
C ASP A 94 -9.85 9.94 7.49
N TYR A 95 -8.68 10.52 7.74
CA TYR A 95 -7.68 10.05 8.70
C TYR A 95 -7.21 11.21 9.58
N PRO A 96 -6.74 10.94 10.81
CA PRO A 96 -6.20 11.97 11.70
C PRO A 96 -5.06 12.76 11.07
N GLU A 97 -4.13 12.08 10.42
CA GLU A 97 -3.06 12.68 9.64
C GLU A 97 -2.86 11.96 8.29
N LYS A 98 -2.15 12.63 7.37
CA LYS A 98 -1.78 12.02 6.08
C LYS A 98 -0.85 10.82 6.25
N LYS A 99 -0.13 10.74 7.37
CA LYS A 99 0.70 9.59 7.71
C LYS A 99 -0.17 8.34 7.95
N ASP A 100 -1.23 8.45 8.75
CA ASP A 100 -2.13 7.32 9.03
C ASP A 100 -2.79 6.78 7.75
N PHE A 101 -3.18 7.67 6.83
CA PHE A 101 -3.65 7.29 5.50
C PHE A 101 -2.61 6.47 4.72
N LEU A 102 -1.34 6.89 4.74
CA LEU A 102 -0.27 6.23 3.99
C LEU A 102 0.21 4.93 4.64
N ASP A 103 0.19 4.86 5.98
CA ASP A 103 0.43 3.63 6.74
C ASP A 103 -0.66 2.60 6.42
N THR A 104 -1.93 3.02 6.44
CA THR A 104 -3.05 2.15 6.05
C THR A 104 -2.92 1.70 4.59
N LEU A 105 -2.59 2.60 3.65
CA LEU A 105 -2.42 2.23 2.25
C LEU A 105 -1.30 1.20 2.06
N VAL A 106 -0.14 1.38 2.69
CA VAL A 106 0.97 0.41 2.55
C VAL A 106 0.65 -0.92 3.21
N HIS A 107 -0.09 -0.92 4.33
CA HIS A 107 -0.60 -2.13 5.00
C HIS A 107 -1.46 -2.95 4.03
N GLU A 108 -2.48 -2.32 3.42
CA GLU A 108 -3.34 -2.98 2.45
C GLU A 108 -2.60 -3.41 1.16
N MET A 109 -1.53 -2.70 0.78
CA MET A 109 -0.68 -3.13 -0.35
C MET A 109 0.12 -4.39 -0.04
N VAL A 110 0.54 -4.61 1.21
CA VAL A 110 1.18 -5.88 1.61
C VAL A 110 0.17 -7.02 1.53
N HIS A 111 -1.06 -6.82 2.03
CA HIS A 111 -2.14 -7.79 1.87
C HIS A 111 -2.45 -8.11 0.40
N LEU A 112 -2.49 -7.07 -0.45
CA LEU A 112 -2.63 -7.27 -1.90
C LEU A 112 -1.48 -8.12 -2.47
N TYR A 113 -0.25 -7.91 -2.04
CA TYR A 113 0.90 -8.68 -2.51
C TYR A 113 0.77 -10.16 -2.12
N GLN A 114 0.42 -10.44 -0.87
CA GLN A 114 0.17 -11.80 -0.36
C GLN A 114 -0.89 -12.51 -1.23
N MET A 115 -2.04 -11.88 -1.44
CA MET A 115 -3.15 -12.49 -2.14
C MET A 115 -2.93 -12.58 -3.66
N GLN A 116 -2.46 -11.51 -4.29
CA GLN A 116 -2.36 -11.43 -5.75
C GLN A 116 -1.14 -12.18 -6.29
N ASN A 117 0.02 -12.05 -5.64
CA ASN A 117 1.27 -12.57 -6.17
C ASN A 117 1.60 -13.97 -5.65
N LEU A 118 1.08 -14.35 -4.48
CA LEU A 118 1.43 -15.62 -3.82
C LEU A 118 0.22 -16.51 -3.53
N GLY A 119 -1.01 -16.01 -3.71
CA GLY A 119 -2.23 -16.77 -3.43
C GLY A 119 -2.46 -17.03 -1.93
N ASP A 120 -1.81 -16.24 -1.07
CA ASP A 120 -1.92 -16.36 0.39
C ASP A 120 -3.24 -15.75 0.91
N THR A 121 -3.56 -16.02 2.16
CA THR A 121 -4.78 -15.64 2.88
C THR A 121 -4.83 -14.17 3.31
N GLY A 122 -3.69 -13.47 3.27
CA GLY A 122 -3.60 -12.05 3.66
C GLY A 122 -3.56 -11.82 5.18
N ASN A 123 -3.08 -12.78 5.98
CA ASN A 123 -2.86 -12.60 7.41
C ASN A 123 -1.49 -11.96 7.73
N HIS A 124 -1.29 -11.48 8.96
CA HIS A 124 -0.02 -10.90 9.43
C HIS A 124 1.05 -11.95 9.78
N ASN A 125 1.36 -12.82 8.81
CA ASN A 125 2.38 -13.86 8.94
C ASN A 125 3.81 -13.32 8.71
N ASP A 126 4.80 -14.22 8.71
CA ASP A 126 6.22 -13.86 8.50
C ASP A 126 6.47 -13.09 7.21
N LEU A 127 5.74 -13.43 6.14
CA LEU A 127 5.84 -12.71 4.88
C LEU A 127 5.35 -11.27 5.02
N PHE A 128 4.23 -11.03 5.71
CA PHE A 128 3.76 -9.68 5.99
C PHE A 128 4.83 -8.86 6.71
N TRP A 129 5.38 -9.40 7.81
CA TRP A 129 6.39 -8.71 8.60
C TRP A 129 7.74 -8.58 7.89
N SER A 130 8.02 -9.40 6.88
CA SER A 130 9.22 -9.25 6.04
C SER A 130 9.28 -7.91 5.28
N PHE A 131 8.14 -7.23 5.11
CA PHE A 131 8.08 -5.90 4.50
C PHE A 131 8.41 -4.78 5.49
N GLN A 132 8.31 -5.01 6.80
CA GLN A 132 8.48 -3.99 7.83
C GLN A 132 9.82 -3.22 7.71
N PRO A 133 10.98 -3.85 7.45
CA PRO A 133 12.24 -3.12 7.28
C PRO A 133 12.20 -2.15 6.09
N LYS A 134 11.57 -2.55 4.96
CA LYS A 134 11.48 -1.71 3.76
C LYS A 134 10.52 -0.53 3.97
N VAL A 135 9.38 -0.80 4.61
CA VAL A 135 8.34 0.19 4.92
C VAL A 135 8.85 1.22 5.95
N SER A 136 9.47 0.74 7.04
CA SER A 136 10.12 1.59 8.05
C SER A 136 11.23 2.45 7.45
N TYR A 137 12.00 1.92 6.51
CA TYR A 137 13.09 2.66 5.88
C TYR A 137 12.61 3.92 5.15
N ILE A 138 11.42 3.89 4.53
CA ILE A 138 10.82 5.05 3.86
C ILE A 138 10.03 5.97 4.79
N GLY A 139 9.87 5.59 6.07
CA GLY A 139 9.22 6.40 7.10
C GLY A 139 7.73 6.10 7.30
N LEU A 140 7.26 4.93 6.85
CA LEU A 140 5.91 4.41 7.08
C LEU A 140 5.95 3.26 8.08
N GLN A 141 4.79 2.78 8.52
CA GLN A 141 4.63 1.67 9.47
C GLN A 141 3.57 0.67 8.98
N LEU A 142 3.78 -0.61 9.28
CA LEU A 142 2.80 -1.70 9.11
C LEU A 142 2.07 -1.98 10.41
#